data_AF-A0A0F9WLP8-F1
#
_entry.id   AF-A0A0F9WLP8-F1
#
_cell.length_a   1.000
_cell.length_b   1.000
_cell.length_c   1.000
_cell.angle_alpha   90.00
_cell.angle_beta   90.00
_cell.angle_gamma   90.00
#
_symmetry.space_group_name_H-M   'P 1'
#
loop_
_entity.id
_entity.type
_entity.pdbx_description
1 polymer ?
#
loop_
_entity_poly.entity_id
_entity_poly.type
_entity_poly.pdbx_seq_one_letter_code
_entity_poly.pdbx_strand_id
1 'polypeptide(L)'
;MRKAIIFIVLAFLLVLGAAPAYAVPALPHAFYGSVIVNGSPASDGTQVSATVDDGEVITNIQNPTTTVGGSYGVGDSLNLLVQGNITPGATVTFYVNGFEAEGVTATFEVGGGPDRRDLSVTIVPFPAGGGGGGAPPTPTYVTVTNFFGLGGSFSISATGEMLEAITATSADGNLIITIPAGTIALAADGTPLSSLTAAVDPSPPPPPEGDNIIGLAYNFGPAGATFDPPLTLEYTYDPADIPEGVAEADLVLAYYDEATGEWVELPSIVDPVSHRIIATVSHFTIFAIIARAPPVVAPPVVEPPPVVAPPVVEPPVVEPPVVEEPPVVEAPPGVPQALAETNWPLIGAIIGGVVVVGLLMFFMLRLRRRPS
;
A
#
# COMPACT_ATOMS: atom_id res chain seq x y z
N MET A 1 49.55 44.08 -20.49
CA MET A 1 48.13 44.53 -20.45
C MET A 1 47.25 43.93 -21.56
N ARG A 2 47.62 43.97 -22.85
CA ARG A 2 46.83 43.35 -23.95
C ARG A 2 46.54 41.85 -23.80
N LYS A 3 47.47 41.05 -23.28
CA LYS A 3 47.30 39.58 -23.11
C LYS A 3 46.35 39.19 -21.97
N ALA A 4 46.25 40.02 -20.93
CA ALA A 4 45.35 39.80 -19.79
C ALA A 4 43.89 40.12 -20.14
N ILE A 5 43.67 41.14 -20.97
CA ILE A 5 42.33 41.53 -21.45
C ILE A 5 41.74 40.45 -22.36
N ILE A 6 42.55 39.80 -23.20
CA ILE A 6 42.10 38.71 -24.06
C ILE A 6 41.67 37.48 -23.24
N PHE A 7 42.40 37.14 -22.17
CA PHE A 7 42.04 36.02 -21.29
C PHE A 7 40.74 36.29 -20.50
N ILE A 8 40.53 37.53 -20.04
CA ILE A 8 39.29 37.91 -19.34
C ILE A 8 38.10 37.90 -20.30
N VAL A 9 38.26 38.39 -21.54
CA VAL A 9 37.20 38.36 -22.55
C VAL A 9 36.88 36.92 -22.98
N LEU A 10 37.87 36.04 -23.11
CA LEU A 10 37.66 34.64 -23.46
C LEU A 10 36.99 33.85 -22.32
N ALA A 11 37.37 34.11 -21.06
CA ALA A 11 36.72 33.51 -19.89
C ALA A 11 35.28 34.01 -19.71
N PHE A 12 35.00 35.29 -20.03
CA PHE A 12 33.63 35.81 -20.02
C PHE A 12 32.78 35.22 -21.16
N LEU A 13 33.36 35.00 -22.35
CA LEU A 13 32.69 34.34 -23.47
C LEU A 13 32.41 32.85 -23.22
N LEU A 14 33.23 32.17 -22.41
CA LEU A 14 33.00 30.77 -22.05
C LEU A 14 31.88 30.62 -21.00
N VAL A 15 31.65 31.62 -20.15
CA VAL A 15 30.59 31.62 -19.13
C VAL A 15 29.22 32.03 -19.70
N LEU A 16 29.17 32.77 -20.83
CA LEU A 16 27.91 33.11 -21.51
C LEU A 16 27.28 31.96 -22.32
N GLY A 17 27.93 30.80 -22.40
CA GLY A 17 27.49 29.65 -23.23
C GLY A 17 26.64 28.60 -22.53
N ALA A 18 26.40 28.70 -21.22
CA ALA A 18 25.60 27.73 -20.47
C ALA A 18 24.23 28.32 -20.10
N ALA A 19 23.35 28.47 -21.09
CA ALA A 19 21.93 28.58 -20.78
C ALA A 19 21.49 27.23 -20.17
N PRO A 20 20.71 27.20 -19.08
CA PRO A 20 20.06 25.96 -18.66
C PRO A 20 19.21 25.50 -19.84
N ALA A 21 19.54 24.36 -20.42
CA ALA A 21 18.66 23.68 -21.36
C ALA A 21 17.46 23.22 -20.55
N TYR A 22 16.42 24.04 -20.50
CA TYR A 22 15.11 23.57 -20.09
C TYR A 22 14.70 22.54 -21.14
N ALA A 23 14.77 21.26 -20.78
CA ALA A 23 14.16 20.22 -21.59
C ALA A 23 12.66 20.55 -21.65
N VAL A 24 12.21 21.06 -22.79
CA VAL A 24 10.78 21.18 -23.07
C VAL A 24 10.24 19.76 -22.98
N PRO A 25 9.26 19.45 -22.11
CA PRO A 25 8.69 18.12 -22.02
C PRO A 25 8.22 17.70 -23.42
N ALA A 26 8.73 16.57 -23.92
CA ALA A 26 8.25 16.03 -25.19
C ALA A 26 6.75 15.78 -25.05
N LEU A 27 5.95 16.32 -25.97
CA LEU A 27 4.50 16.16 -25.95
C LEU A 27 4.15 14.66 -26.05
N PRO A 28 3.23 14.15 -25.21
CA PRO A 28 2.88 12.74 -25.18
C PRO A 28 2.17 12.32 -26.47
N HIS A 29 2.29 11.04 -26.84
CA HIS A 29 1.40 10.41 -27.81
C HIS A 29 0.25 9.75 -27.04
N ALA A 30 -0.99 10.19 -27.28
CA ALA A 30 -2.18 9.65 -26.60
C ALA A 30 -2.85 8.50 -27.39
N PHE A 31 -3.37 7.50 -26.69
CA PHE A 31 -4.12 6.38 -27.27
C PHE A 31 -5.42 6.09 -26.50
N TYR A 32 -6.41 5.57 -27.20
CA TYR A 32 -7.70 5.11 -26.64
C TYR A 32 -8.26 3.93 -27.44
N GLY A 33 -9.20 3.17 -26.90
CA GLY A 33 -9.85 2.09 -27.64
C GLY A 33 -10.63 1.11 -26.77
N SER A 34 -11.29 0.14 -27.40
CA SER A 34 -11.96 -0.95 -26.69
C SER A 34 -10.96 -2.03 -26.27
N VAL A 35 -11.24 -2.74 -25.19
CA VAL A 35 -10.41 -3.83 -24.68
C VAL A 35 -11.22 -5.10 -24.59
N ILE A 36 -10.75 -6.16 -25.25
CA ILE A 36 -11.33 -7.49 -25.21
C ILE A 36 -10.35 -8.44 -24.51
N VAL A 37 -10.84 -9.15 -23.50
CA VAL A 37 -10.11 -10.21 -22.81
C VAL A 37 -10.90 -11.50 -22.98
N ASN A 38 -10.27 -12.53 -23.56
CA ASN A 38 -10.91 -13.83 -23.80
C ASN A 38 -12.25 -13.75 -24.54
N GLY A 39 -12.35 -12.85 -25.52
CA GLY A 39 -13.55 -12.65 -26.33
C GLY A 39 -14.69 -11.87 -25.65
N SER A 40 -14.50 -11.40 -24.42
CA SER A 40 -15.46 -10.55 -23.70
C SER A 40 -14.90 -9.14 -23.47
N PRO A 41 -15.73 -8.09 -23.38
CA PRO A 41 -15.28 -6.77 -22.96
C PRO A 41 -14.55 -6.84 -21.61
N ALA A 42 -13.44 -6.11 -21.49
CA ALA A 42 -12.68 -6.06 -20.25
C ALA A 42 -13.52 -5.49 -19.10
N SER A 43 -13.32 -6.01 -17.88
CA SER A 43 -13.93 -5.44 -16.68
C SER A 43 -13.39 -4.04 -16.39
N ASP A 44 -14.13 -3.23 -15.64
CA ASP A 44 -13.63 -1.94 -15.16
C ASP A 44 -12.38 -2.13 -14.29
N GLY A 45 -11.42 -1.22 -14.42
CA GLY A 45 -10.13 -1.31 -13.72
C GLY A 45 -9.09 -2.19 -14.42
N THR A 46 -9.39 -2.82 -15.56
CA THR A 46 -8.39 -3.59 -16.33
C THR A 46 -7.25 -2.68 -16.77
N GLN A 47 -6.00 -3.08 -16.49
CA GLN A 47 -4.83 -2.25 -16.75
C GLN A 47 -4.49 -2.27 -18.25
N VAL A 48 -4.22 -1.09 -18.82
CA VAL A 48 -3.70 -0.94 -20.17
C VAL A 48 -2.40 -0.15 -20.12
N SER A 49 -1.32 -0.69 -20.68
CA SER A 49 -0.01 -0.05 -20.72
C SER A 49 0.61 -0.13 -22.11
N ALA A 50 1.69 0.62 -22.32
CA ALA A 50 2.49 0.51 -23.53
C ALA A 50 3.98 0.71 -23.27
N THR A 51 4.80 0.00 -24.04
CA THR A 51 6.26 0.15 -24.08
C THR A 51 6.71 0.57 -25.47
N VAL A 52 7.97 0.97 -25.62
CA VAL A 52 8.60 1.26 -26.93
C VAL A 52 9.84 0.42 -27.13
N ASP A 53 10.22 0.17 -28.38
CA ASP A 53 11.43 -0.57 -28.74
C ASP A 53 12.70 0.30 -28.72
N ASP A 54 12.58 1.62 -28.89
CA ASP A 54 13.69 2.57 -28.86
C ASP A 54 13.39 3.81 -27.99
N GLY A 55 13.95 3.80 -26.79
CA GLY A 55 13.82 4.85 -25.78
C GLY A 55 13.22 4.35 -24.47
N GLU A 56 12.91 5.29 -23.58
CA GLU A 56 12.37 5.01 -22.25
C GLU A 56 11.02 5.70 -22.06
N VAL A 57 10.02 4.89 -21.68
CA VAL A 57 8.67 5.38 -21.35
C VAL A 57 8.63 5.74 -19.87
N ILE A 58 8.09 6.91 -19.55
CA ILE A 58 7.79 7.33 -18.18
C ILE A 58 6.50 6.64 -17.72
N THR A 59 6.58 5.84 -16.65
CA THR A 59 5.51 4.95 -16.17
C THR A 59 4.64 5.50 -15.03
N ASN A 60 4.63 6.82 -14.81
CA ASN A 60 3.92 7.44 -13.69
C ASN A 60 2.73 8.34 -14.09
N ILE A 61 2.60 8.70 -15.38
CA ILE A 61 1.54 9.59 -15.87
C ILE A 61 0.74 8.85 -16.95
N GLN A 62 -0.39 8.27 -16.54
CA GLN A 62 -1.39 7.64 -17.43
C GLN A 62 -0.84 6.53 -18.34
N ASN A 63 0.28 5.93 -17.98
CA ASN A 63 0.77 4.67 -18.50
C ASN A 63 1.41 3.90 -17.34
N PRO A 64 0.68 2.95 -16.74
CA PRO A 64 -0.61 2.43 -17.20
C PRO A 64 -1.82 3.37 -17.02
N THR A 65 -2.88 3.12 -17.79
CA THR A 65 -4.26 3.60 -17.56
C THR A 65 -5.18 2.39 -17.26
N THR A 66 -6.46 2.62 -16.97
CA THR A 66 -7.44 1.57 -16.67
C THR A 66 -8.70 1.68 -17.51
N THR A 67 -9.37 0.56 -17.75
CA THR A 67 -10.64 0.53 -18.49
C THR A 67 -11.83 0.98 -17.65
N VAL A 68 -12.83 1.56 -18.33
CA VAL A 68 -14.20 1.76 -17.82
C VAL A 68 -15.16 1.37 -18.95
N GLY A 69 -16.16 0.54 -18.65
CA GLY A 69 -17.09 -0.01 -19.64
C GLY A 69 -16.40 -0.83 -20.74
N GLY A 70 -15.29 -1.50 -20.43
CA GLY A 70 -14.50 -2.28 -21.40
C GLY A 70 -13.69 -1.45 -22.40
N SER A 71 -13.46 -0.16 -22.13
CA SER A 71 -12.63 0.71 -22.99
C SER A 71 -11.66 1.54 -22.16
N TYR A 72 -10.53 1.92 -22.75
CA TYR A 72 -9.58 2.87 -22.17
C TYR A 72 -9.59 4.19 -22.96
N GLY A 73 -9.40 5.33 -22.30
CA GLY A 73 -9.46 6.65 -22.94
C GLY A 73 -10.85 7.06 -23.45
N VAL A 74 -11.90 6.40 -22.97
CA VAL A 74 -13.30 6.66 -23.34
C VAL A 74 -14.15 6.83 -22.08
N GLY A 75 -15.08 7.79 -22.10
CA GLY A 75 -15.97 8.04 -20.97
C GLY A 75 -15.20 8.56 -19.76
N ASP A 76 -15.31 7.86 -18.64
CA ASP A 76 -14.60 8.18 -17.39
C ASP A 76 -13.17 7.61 -17.35
N SER A 77 -12.76 6.83 -18.35
CA SER A 77 -11.38 6.33 -18.48
C SER A 77 -10.46 7.35 -19.13
N LEU A 78 -9.24 7.48 -18.60
CA LEU A 78 -8.19 8.35 -19.12
C LEU A 78 -7.46 7.74 -20.32
N ASN A 79 -7.02 8.58 -21.27
CA ASN A 79 -6.17 8.15 -22.39
C ASN A 79 -4.88 7.52 -21.87
N LEU A 80 -4.39 6.50 -22.57
CA LEU A 80 -3.04 5.98 -22.37
C LEU A 80 -2.04 6.97 -22.97
N LEU A 81 -1.10 7.48 -22.16
CA LEU A 81 -0.09 8.44 -22.61
C LEU A 81 1.28 7.79 -22.73
N VAL A 82 1.81 7.72 -23.96
CA VAL A 82 3.19 7.29 -24.21
C VAL A 82 4.07 8.52 -24.27
N GLN A 83 5.00 8.64 -23.33
CA GLN A 83 5.89 9.78 -23.19
C GLN A 83 7.19 9.40 -22.49
N GLY A 84 8.21 10.21 -22.69
CA GLY A 84 9.54 9.99 -22.12
C GLY A 84 10.63 10.36 -23.12
N ASN A 85 11.82 9.82 -22.92
CA ASN A 85 12.92 9.99 -23.84
C ASN A 85 12.83 8.92 -24.93
N ILE A 86 11.95 9.15 -25.91
CA ILE A 86 11.57 8.17 -26.94
C ILE A 86 11.96 8.69 -28.32
N THR A 87 12.58 7.83 -29.13
CA THR A 87 12.93 8.18 -30.51
C THR A 87 11.66 8.31 -31.36
N PRO A 88 11.43 9.43 -32.06
CA PRO A 88 10.34 9.52 -33.03
C PRO A 88 10.44 8.40 -34.07
N GLY A 89 9.36 7.65 -34.27
CA GLY A 89 9.35 6.47 -35.13
C GLY A 89 9.46 5.13 -34.37
N ALA A 90 9.73 5.14 -33.07
CA ALA A 90 9.76 3.93 -32.25
C ALA A 90 8.43 3.15 -32.31
N THR A 91 8.50 1.83 -32.24
CA THR A 91 7.33 0.94 -32.21
C THR A 91 6.74 0.91 -30.81
N VAL A 92 5.52 1.43 -30.67
CA VAL A 92 4.70 1.31 -29.48
C VAL A 92 4.05 -0.07 -29.46
N THR A 93 4.32 -0.83 -28.40
CA THR A 93 3.72 -2.14 -28.13
C THR A 93 2.75 -2.00 -26.97
N PHE A 94 1.52 -2.49 -27.13
CA PHE A 94 0.45 -2.34 -26.16
C PHE A 94 0.26 -3.61 -25.34
N TYR A 95 -0.13 -3.44 -24.08
CA TYR A 95 -0.39 -4.55 -23.18
C TYR A 95 -1.71 -4.37 -22.44
N VAL A 96 -2.45 -5.46 -22.27
CA VAL A 96 -3.68 -5.54 -21.46
C VAL A 96 -3.43 -6.49 -20.32
N ASN A 97 -3.51 -6.00 -19.08
CA ASN A 97 -3.01 -6.70 -17.90
C ASN A 97 -1.61 -7.29 -18.17
N GLY A 98 -0.73 -6.54 -18.84
CA GLY A 98 0.62 -6.96 -19.15
C GLY A 98 0.79 -8.05 -20.24
N PHE A 99 -0.29 -8.56 -20.84
CA PHE A 99 -0.20 -9.40 -22.05
C PHE A 99 -0.13 -8.52 -23.28
N GLU A 100 0.83 -8.78 -24.18
CA GLU A 100 0.93 -8.07 -25.44
C GLU A 100 -0.38 -8.21 -26.24
N ALA A 101 -0.95 -7.09 -26.66
CA ALA A 101 -2.17 -7.07 -27.44
C ALA A 101 -1.92 -7.71 -28.82
N GLU A 102 -2.82 -8.58 -29.25
CA GLU A 102 -2.63 -9.42 -30.42
C GLU A 102 -2.48 -8.61 -31.72
N GLY A 103 -1.23 -8.51 -32.20
CA GLY A 103 -0.92 -7.91 -33.50
C GLY A 103 -1.21 -6.41 -33.61
N VAL A 104 -1.29 -5.69 -32.47
CA VAL A 104 -1.56 -4.26 -32.44
C VAL A 104 -0.33 -3.51 -31.98
N THR A 105 0.20 -2.65 -32.86
CA THR A 105 1.28 -1.72 -32.56
C THR A 105 0.95 -0.32 -33.08
N ALA A 106 1.76 0.67 -32.71
CA ALA A 106 1.71 2.01 -33.29
C ALA A 106 3.11 2.55 -33.49
N THR A 107 3.24 3.60 -34.30
CA THR A 107 4.48 4.37 -34.42
C THR A 107 4.41 5.57 -33.48
N PHE A 108 5.45 5.77 -32.68
CA PHE A 108 5.54 6.90 -31.77
C PHE A 108 5.77 8.20 -32.55
N GLU A 109 4.92 9.19 -32.30
CA GLU A 109 5.00 10.54 -32.85
C GLU A 109 4.91 11.51 -31.67
N VAL A 110 5.86 12.44 -31.56
CA VAL A 110 5.87 13.43 -30.48
C VAL A 110 4.61 14.31 -30.62
N GLY A 111 3.77 14.32 -29.59
CA GLY A 111 2.48 15.00 -29.61
C GLY A 111 1.39 14.34 -30.46
N GLY A 112 1.55 13.06 -30.81
CA GLY A 112 0.56 12.31 -31.59
C GLY A 112 -0.75 12.03 -30.84
N GLY A 113 -1.79 11.67 -31.59
CA GLY A 113 -3.07 11.21 -31.05
C GLY A 113 -4.06 12.31 -30.59
N PRO A 114 -5.14 11.94 -29.86
CA PRO A 114 -5.44 10.59 -29.40
C PRO A 114 -5.77 9.64 -30.55
N ASP A 115 -5.02 8.55 -30.62
CA ASP A 115 -5.08 7.54 -31.67
C ASP A 115 -5.87 6.32 -31.19
N ARG A 116 -6.81 5.83 -32.02
CA ARG A 116 -7.61 4.66 -31.65
C ARG A 116 -6.82 3.37 -31.84
N ARG A 117 -6.71 2.53 -30.80
CA ARG A 117 -6.17 1.17 -30.84
C ARG A 117 -7.07 0.24 -30.04
N ASP A 118 -7.83 -0.61 -30.73
CA ASP A 118 -8.65 -1.61 -30.05
C ASP A 118 -7.75 -2.81 -29.70
N LEU A 119 -7.73 -3.18 -28.42
CA LEU A 119 -6.82 -4.18 -27.88
C LEU A 119 -7.57 -5.48 -27.62
N SER A 120 -6.95 -6.60 -27.96
CA SER A 120 -7.47 -7.94 -27.67
C SER A 120 -6.35 -8.79 -27.11
N VAL A 121 -6.65 -9.54 -26.05
CA VAL A 121 -5.76 -10.57 -25.52
C VAL A 121 -6.54 -11.86 -25.31
N THR A 122 -6.03 -12.95 -25.86
CA THR A 122 -6.47 -14.30 -25.54
C THR A 122 -5.51 -14.90 -24.52
N ILE A 123 -5.96 -14.97 -23.28
CA ILE A 123 -5.28 -15.67 -22.20
C ILE A 123 -5.69 -17.14 -22.32
N VAL A 124 -4.97 -17.89 -23.16
CA VAL A 124 -5.20 -19.33 -23.28
C VAL A 124 -4.75 -20.03 -21.99
N PRO A 125 -5.62 -20.82 -21.33
CA PRO A 125 -5.14 -21.72 -20.28
C PRO A 125 -4.20 -22.73 -20.92
N PHE A 126 -3.01 -22.89 -20.33
CA PHE A 126 -2.08 -23.93 -20.78
C PHE A 126 -2.75 -25.29 -20.55
N PRO A 127 -2.82 -26.20 -21.54
CA PRO A 127 -3.25 -27.56 -21.26
C PRO A 127 -2.22 -28.18 -20.32
N ALA A 128 -2.66 -28.53 -19.11
CA ALA A 128 -1.85 -29.22 -18.11
C ALA A 128 -1.12 -30.39 -18.78
N GLY A 129 0.21 -30.40 -18.68
CA GLY A 129 1.07 -31.40 -19.30
C GLY A 129 0.57 -32.81 -18.98
N GLY A 130 0.38 -33.61 -20.04
CA GLY A 130 -0.14 -34.97 -19.94
C GLY A 130 0.75 -35.84 -19.06
N GLY A 131 0.17 -36.36 -17.98
CA GLY A 131 0.83 -37.31 -17.08
C GLY A 131 -0.15 -38.01 -16.14
N GLY A 132 -0.85 -39.03 -16.65
CA GLY A 132 -1.35 -40.16 -15.85
C GLY A 132 -2.60 -39.95 -15.00
N GLY A 133 -3.76 -40.35 -15.54
CA GLY A 133 -4.93 -40.90 -14.85
C GLY A 133 -5.22 -40.45 -13.41
N GLY A 134 -5.90 -39.31 -13.26
CA GLY A 134 -6.52 -38.90 -12.01
C GLY A 134 -7.08 -37.49 -12.11
N ALA A 135 -8.40 -37.35 -11.96
CA ALA A 135 -9.20 -36.10 -12.01
C ALA A 135 -9.11 -35.29 -13.34
N PRO A 136 -10.19 -34.58 -13.74
CA PRO A 136 -10.08 -33.58 -14.81
C PRO A 136 -9.01 -32.54 -14.43
N PRO A 137 -8.17 -32.08 -15.38
CA PRO A 137 -7.16 -31.07 -15.08
C PRO A 137 -7.86 -29.82 -14.53
N THR A 138 -7.40 -29.36 -13.36
CA THR A 138 -7.82 -28.08 -12.78
C THR A 138 -7.40 -26.96 -13.74
N PRO A 139 -8.26 -25.97 -14.02
CA PRO A 139 -7.87 -24.86 -14.88
C PRO A 139 -6.70 -24.10 -14.25
N THR A 140 -5.69 -23.80 -15.06
CA THR A 140 -4.53 -23.00 -14.69
C THR A 140 -4.52 -21.72 -15.52
N TYR A 141 -4.51 -20.58 -14.84
CA TYR A 141 -4.44 -19.25 -15.41
C TYR A 141 -3.01 -18.78 -15.36
N VAL A 142 -2.49 -18.34 -16.50
CA VAL A 142 -1.31 -17.48 -16.51
C VAL A 142 -1.82 -16.06 -16.35
N THR A 143 -1.28 -15.33 -15.38
CA THR A 143 -1.60 -13.94 -15.09
C THR A 143 -0.31 -13.14 -15.05
N VAL A 144 -0.37 -11.86 -15.38
CA VAL A 144 0.81 -10.99 -15.36
C VAL A 144 0.86 -10.26 -14.03
N THR A 145 2.07 -10.23 -13.48
CA THR A 145 2.42 -9.36 -12.38
C THR A 145 3.18 -8.14 -12.91
N ASN A 146 2.89 -7.00 -12.31
CA ASN A 146 3.68 -5.78 -12.44
C ASN A 146 4.25 -5.45 -11.05
N PHE A 147 5.11 -6.34 -10.54
CA PHE A 147 5.88 -6.06 -9.34
C PHE A 147 6.95 -5.03 -9.68
N PHE A 148 6.85 -3.83 -9.09
CA PHE A 148 7.84 -2.76 -9.20
C PHE A 148 8.13 -2.28 -10.62
N GLY A 149 7.14 -2.30 -11.52
CA GLY A 149 7.35 -1.92 -12.93
C GLY A 149 7.98 -3.03 -13.77
N LEU A 150 8.33 -4.18 -13.18
CA LEU A 150 8.88 -5.34 -13.87
C LEU A 150 7.74 -6.25 -14.28
N GLY A 151 7.47 -6.31 -15.58
CA GLY A 151 6.53 -7.27 -16.15
C GLY A 151 7.02 -8.70 -15.96
N GLY A 152 6.14 -9.59 -15.52
CA GLY A 152 6.39 -11.02 -15.40
C GLY A 152 5.08 -11.78 -15.35
N SER A 153 5.08 -13.10 -15.46
CA SER A 153 3.84 -13.89 -15.37
C SER A 153 3.92 -14.93 -14.28
N PHE A 154 2.79 -15.21 -13.65
CA PHE A 154 2.64 -16.29 -12.68
C PHE A 154 1.46 -17.18 -13.04
N SER A 155 1.57 -18.44 -12.61
CA SER A 155 0.52 -19.43 -12.82
C SER A 155 -0.29 -19.60 -11.54
N ILE A 156 -1.60 -19.47 -11.64
CA ILE A 156 -2.55 -19.65 -10.53
C ILE A 156 -3.66 -20.62 -10.94
N SER A 157 -4.07 -21.51 -10.06
CA SER A 157 -5.17 -22.44 -10.32
C SER A 157 -6.54 -21.74 -10.24
N ALA A 158 -7.59 -22.39 -10.73
CA ALA A 158 -8.97 -21.90 -10.56
C ALA A 158 -9.46 -21.79 -9.12
N THR A 159 -8.75 -22.40 -8.17
CA THR A 159 -9.04 -22.27 -6.74
C THR A 159 -8.17 -21.19 -6.08
N GLY A 160 -7.36 -20.45 -6.84
CA GLY A 160 -6.47 -19.41 -6.32
C GLY A 160 -5.10 -19.92 -5.90
N GLU A 161 -4.75 -21.18 -6.17
CA GLU A 161 -3.46 -21.73 -5.73
C GLU A 161 -2.32 -21.29 -6.66
N MET A 162 -1.33 -20.61 -6.12
CA MET A 162 -0.10 -20.24 -6.80
C MET A 162 0.70 -21.50 -7.16
N LEU A 163 0.99 -21.74 -8.43
CA LEU A 163 1.67 -22.97 -8.86
C LEU A 163 3.19 -22.88 -8.81
N GLU A 164 3.71 -21.66 -8.85
CA GLU A 164 5.13 -21.36 -8.79
C GLU A 164 5.38 -20.31 -7.72
N ALA A 165 6.56 -20.37 -7.10
CA ALA A 165 6.96 -19.34 -6.17
C ALA A 165 7.32 -18.08 -6.94
N ILE A 166 6.89 -16.93 -6.43
CA ILE A 166 7.30 -15.61 -6.92
C ILE A 166 8.21 -15.00 -5.88
N THR A 167 9.36 -14.52 -6.31
CA THR A 167 10.18 -13.59 -5.55
C THR A 167 10.32 -12.33 -6.38
N ALA A 168 9.93 -11.20 -5.81
CA ALA A 168 10.05 -9.90 -6.45
C ALA A 168 10.88 -8.96 -5.58
N THR A 169 11.75 -8.18 -6.22
CA THR A 169 12.62 -7.19 -5.58
C THR A 169 12.27 -5.81 -6.12
N SER A 170 12.19 -4.81 -5.24
CA SER A 170 11.96 -3.42 -5.62
C SER A 170 13.08 -2.87 -6.49
N ALA A 171 12.77 -1.86 -7.30
CA ALA A 171 13.74 -1.24 -8.20
C ALA A 171 14.95 -0.63 -7.48
N ASP A 172 14.78 -0.21 -6.23
CA ASP A 172 15.85 0.29 -5.36
C ASP A 172 16.61 -0.84 -4.63
N GLY A 173 16.17 -2.09 -4.74
CA GLY A 173 16.78 -3.25 -4.11
C GLY A 173 16.46 -3.42 -2.62
N ASN A 174 15.65 -2.54 -2.02
CA ASN A 174 15.44 -2.51 -0.57
C ASN A 174 14.36 -3.49 -0.09
N LEU A 175 13.33 -3.74 -0.90
CA LEU A 175 12.20 -4.58 -0.55
C LEU A 175 12.22 -5.88 -1.36
N ILE A 176 12.08 -7.00 -0.68
CA ILE A 176 11.88 -8.32 -1.30
C ILE A 176 10.58 -8.90 -0.76
N ILE A 177 9.70 -9.33 -1.67
CA ILE A 177 8.50 -10.10 -1.32
C ILE A 177 8.61 -11.49 -1.91
N THR A 178 8.27 -12.50 -1.11
CA THR A 178 8.23 -13.90 -1.53
C THR A 178 6.85 -14.49 -1.33
N ILE A 179 6.28 -14.99 -2.42
CA ILE A 179 5.03 -15.75 -2.48
C ILE A 179 5.38 -17.20 -2.77
N PRO A 180 5.25 -18.11 -1.80
CA PRO A 180 5.51 -19.53 -2.03
C PRO A 180 4.56 -20.15 -3.04
N ALA A 181 5.01 -21.21 -3.72
CA ALA A 181 4.11 -22.12 -4.43
C ALA A 181 3.18 -22.81 -3.41
N GLY A 182 1.94 -23.06 -3.81
CA GLY A 182 0.87 -23.62 -2.97
C GLY A 182 0.08 -22.57 -2.18
N THR A 183 0.47 -21.29 -2.22
CA THR A 183 -0.30 -20.23 -1.56
C THR A 183 -1.63 -20.00 -2.26
N ILE A 184 -2.73 -19.99 -1.50
CA ILE A 184 -4.05 -19.57 -1.95
C ILE A 184 -4.08 -18.04 -1.96
N ALA A 185 -4.16 -17.46 -3.15
CA ALA A 185 -4.13 -16.03 -3.41
C ALA A 185 -5.46 -15.61 -4.05
N LEU A 186 -6.28 -14.89 -3.29
CA LEU A 186 -7.63 -14.49 -3.70
C LEU A 186 -7.79 -12.98 -3.71
N ALA A 187 -8.57 -12.46 -4.66
CA ALA A 187 -9.04 -11.08 -4.66
C ALA A 187 -10.09 -10.85 -3.56
N ALA A 188 -10.45 -9.60 -3.33
CA ALA A 188 -11.45 -9.22 -2.32
C ALA A 188 -12.84 -9.86 -2.53
N ASP A 189 -13.16 -10.26 -3.76
CA ASP A 189 -14.42 -10.94 -4.11
C ASP A 189 -14.33 -12.49 -3.99
N GLY A 190 -13.19 -13.02 -3.57
CA GLY A 190 -12.93 -14.45 -3.41
C GLY A 190 -12.57 -15.18 -4.69
N THR A 191 -12.34 -14.46 -5.80
CA THR A 191 -11.84 -15.05 -7.06
C THR A 191 -10.32 -15.18 -7.04
N PRO A 192 -9.73 -16.09 -7.85
CA PRO A 192 -8.27 -16.15 -8.02
C PRO A 192 -7.70 -14.81 -8.48
N LEU A 193 -6.55 -14.42 -7.92
CA LEU A 193 -5.89 -13.17 -8.35
C LEU A 193 -5.57 -13.18 -9.84
N SER A 194 -5.97 -12.10 -10.52
CA SER A 194 -5.70 -11.88 -11.94
C SER A 194 -4.55 -10.92 -12.20
N SER A 195 -4.00 -10.29 -11.15
CA SER A 195 -2.83 -9.42 -11.21
C SER A 195 -2.20 -9.29 -9.82
N LEU A 196 -0.92 -8.92 -9.81
CA LEU A 196 -0.18 -8.53 -8.61
C LEU A 196 0.63 -7.29 -8.94
N THR A 197 0.55 -6.26 -8.12
CA THR A 197 1.29 -5.00 -8.31
C THR A 197 1.99 -4.59 -7.02
N ALA A 198 3.17 -3.98 -7.15
CA ALA A 198 3.82 -3.27 -6.06
C ALA A 198 4.51 -2.03 -6.60
N ALA A 199 4.41 -0.91 -5.90
CA ALA A 199 5.08 0.33 -6.27
C ALA A 199 5.44 1.13 -5.02
N VAL A 200 6.41 2.05 -5.16
CA VAL A 200 6.68 3.06 -4.13
C VAL A 200 5.48 4.00 -4.05
N ASP A 201 5.00 4.27 -2.84
CA ASP A 201 4.03 5.33 -2.59
C ASP A 201 4.79 6.64 -2.35
N PRO A 202 4.69 7.65 -3.24
CA PRO A 202 5.40 8.91 -3.08
C PRO A 202 4.78 9.82 -2.02
N SER A 203 3.58 9.51 -1.51
CA SER A 203 2.87 10.33 -0.53
C SER A 203 2.10 9.44 0.46
N PRO A 204 2.80 8.61 1.24
CA PRO A 204 2.14 7.70 2.17
C PRO A 204 1.38 8.46 3.27
N PRO A 205 0.35 7.84 3.87
CA PRO A 205 -0.33 8.39 5.04
C PRO A 205 0.66 8.68 6.18
N PRO A 206 0.48 9.80 6.93
CA PRO A 206 1.38 10.15 8.01
C PRO A 206 1.35 9.07 9.11
N PRO A 207 2.50 8.75 9.75
CA PRO A 207 2.54 7.87 10.90
C PRO A 207 1.88 8.51 12.13
N PRO A 208 1.62 7.73 13.21
CA PRO A 208 1.14 8.27 14.48
C PRO A 208 2.01 9.43 15.00
N GLU A 209 1.41 10.32 15.81
CA GLU A 209 2.11 11.51 16.30
C GLU A 209 3.38 11.15 17.07
N GLY A 210 4.52 11.69 16.62
CA GLY A 210 5.84 11.45 17.19
C GLY A 210 6.64 10.36 16.46
N ASP A 211 5.96 9.46 15.74
CA ASP A 211 6.60 8.38 15.02
C ASP A 211 7.09 8.84 13.64
N ASN A 212 8.02 8.09 13.05
CA ASN A 212 8.63 8.41 11.77
C ASN A 212 8.58 7.20 10.83
N ILE A 213 8.31 7.44 9.55
CA ILE A 213 8.51 6.44 8.50
C ILE A 213 10.00 6.39 8.15
N ILE A 214 10.59 5.20 8.17
CA ILE A 214 11.97 4.94 7.77
C ILE A 214 11.98 4.39 6.35
N GLY A 215 12.82 4.96 5.49
CA GLY A 215 12.88 4.61 4.08
C GLY A 215 11.61 5.01 3.30
N LEU A 216 11.27 4.19 2.31
CA LEU A 216 10.10 4.35 1.44
C LEU A 216 8.88 3.58 1.97
N ALA A 217 7.69 4.03 1.61
CA ALA A 217 6.47 3.24 1.75
C ALA A 217 6.15 2.55 0.42
N TYR A 218 5.59 1.35 0.49
CA TYR A 218 5.28 0.54 -0.69
C TYR A 218 3.81 0.15 -0.71
N ASN A 219 3.13 0.48 -1.80
CA ASN A 219 1.74 0.15 -2.03
C ASN A 219 1.63 -1.14 -2.86
N PHE A 220 0.99 -2.16 -2.29
CA PHE A 220 0.73 -3.43 -2.94
C PHE A 220 -0.72 -3.54 -3.38
N GLY A 221 -0.93 -4.16 -4.54
CA GLY A 221 -2.25 -4.33 -5.13
C GLY A 221 -2.46 -5.71 -5.76
N PRO A 222 -3.73 -6.13 -5.94
CA PRO A 222 -4.94 -5.35 -5.66
C PRO A 222 -5.26 -5.25 -4.15
N ALA A 223 -5.87 -4.13 -3.74
CA ALA A 223 -6.30 -3.93 -2.37
C ALA A 223 -7.32 -5.00 -1.95
N GLY A 224 -7.19 -5.50 -0.72
CA GLY A 224 -8.04 -6.58 -0.20
C GLY A 224 -7.71 -7.97 -0.77
N ALA A 225 -6.62 -8.12 -1.52
CA ALA A 225 -6.07 -9.44 -1.80
C ALA A 225 -5.75 -10.17 -0.49
N THR A 226 -5.95 -11.49 -0.46
CA THR A 226 -5.69 -12.36 0.70
C THR A 226 -4.79 -13.52 0.32
N PHE A 227 -3.94 -13.95 1.26
CA PHE A 227 -2.93 -14.98 1.04
C PHE A 227 -2.90 -16.00 2.19
N ASP A 228 -2.98 -17.29 1.84
CA ASP A 228 -2.88 -18.40 2.78
C ASP A 228 -2.00 -19.53 2.21
N PRO A 229 -0.80 -19.81 2.76
CA PRO A 229 -0.21 -19.17 3.93
C PRO A 229 0.23 -17.71 3.68
N PRO A 230 0.49 -16.94 4.76
CA PRO A 230 1.04 -15.59 4.65
C PRO A 230 2.35 -15.53 3.88
N LEU A 231 2.57 -14.39 3.22
CA LEU A 231 3.77 -14.11 2.43
C LEU A 231 4.90 -13.61 3.32
N THR A 232 6.14 -13.67 2.84
CA THR A 232 7.29 -13.09 3.54
C THR A 232 7.69 -11.79 2.87
N LEU A 233 7.83 -10.73 3.66
CA LEU A 233 8.32 -9.42 3.24
C LEU A 233 9.61 -9.13 4.01
N GLU A 234 10.69 -8.90 3.27
CA GLU A 234 12.00 -8.53 3.80
C GLU A 234 12.33 -7.11 3.32
N TYR A 235 12.61 -6.20 4.25
CA TYR A 235 12.89 -4.80 3.96
C TYR A 235 14.22 -4.38 4.58
N THR A 236 15.16 -3.97 3.73
CA THR A 236 16.43 -3.33 4.10
C THR A 236 16.23 -1.84 4.38
N TYR A 237 16.84 -1.31 5.43
CA TYR A 237 16.79 0.10 5.81
C TYR A 237 18.21 0.68 6.02
N ASP A 238 18.35 2.01 5.95
CA ASP A 238 19.59 2.69 6.31
C ASP A 238 19.55 3.08 7.80
N PRO A 239 20.51 2.62 8.64
CA PRO A 239 20.60 3.04 10.03
C PRO A 239 20.73 4.55 10.22
N ALA A 240 21.22 5.28 9.21
CA ALA A 240 21.33 6.73 9.25
C ALA A 240 19.95 7.43 9.19
N ASP A 241 18.91 6.75 8.71
CA ASP A 241 17.54 7.28 8.68
C ASP A 241 16.82 7.11 10.02
N ILE A 242 17.38 6.32 10.96
CA ILE A 242 16.79 6.10 12.28
C ILE A 242 16.93 7.38 13.12
N PRO A 243 15.83 7.95 13.63
CA PRO A 243 15.87 9.14 14.48
C PRO A 243 16.70 8.93 15.75
N GLU A 244 17.38 9.98 16.20
CA GLU A 244 18.12 9.94 17.46
C GLU A 244 17.22 9.52 18.64
N GLY A 245 17.71 8.56 19.43
CA GLY A 245 16.99 8.07 20.61
C GLY A 245 16.04 6.91 20.35
N VAL A 246 15.87 6.47 19.10
CA VAL A 246 15.15 5.24 18.76
C VAL A 246 16.15 4.08 18.70
N ALA A 247 15.88 2.99 19.41
CA ALA A 247 16.69 1.79 19.27
C ALA A 247 16.31 1.08 17.96
N GLU A 248 17.32 0.65 17.19
CA GLU A 248 17.09 -0.08 15.93
C GLU A 248 16.23 -1.34 16.13
N ALA A 249 16.35 -2.00 17.29
CA ALA A 249 15.54 -3.16 17.64
C ALA A 249 14.05 -2.84 17.87
N ASP A 250 13.68 -1.56 18.04
CA ASP A 250 12.29 -1.12 18.25
C ASP A 250 11.58 -0.76 16.94
N LEU A 251 12.27 -0.87 15.79
CA LEU A 251 11.66 -0.70 14.48
C LEU A 251 10.60 -1.78 14.24
N VAL A 252 9.49 -1.38 13.65
CA VAL A 252 8.39 -2.28 13.30
C VAL A 252 8.00 -2.10 11.84
N LEU A 253 7.70 -3.19 11.15
CA LEU A 253 6.99 -3.10 9.88
C LEU A 253 5.51 -2.92 10.20
N ALA A 254 4.87 -1.94 9.56
CA ALA A 254 3.45 -1.67 9.73
C ALA A 254 2.75 -1.65 8.38
N TYR A 255 1.45 -1.94 8.41
CA TYR A 255 0.58 -1.78 7.26
C TYR A 255 -0.44 -0.67 7.54
N TYR A 256 -0.88 0.02 6.50
CA TYR A 256 -1.95 1.01 6.64
C TYR A 256 -3.31 0.33 6.48
N ASP A 257 -4.15 0.42 7.52
CA ASP A 257 -5.54 0.00 7.48
C ASP A 257 -6.39 1.15 6.94
N GLU A 258 -6.79 1.07 5.67
CA GLU A 258 -7.60 2.10 5.04
C GLU A 258 -9.01 2.24 5.65
N ALA A 259 -9.52 1.21 6.32
CA ALA A 259 -10.85 1.23 6.92
C ALA A 259 -10.86 2.02 8.24
N THR A 260 -9.80 1.94 9.03
CA THR A 260 -9.65 2.72 10.27
C THR A 260 -8.85 4.02 10.07
N GLY A 261 -8.04 4.09 9.02
CA GLY A 261 -7.13 5.20 8.76
C GLY A 261 -5.89 5.19 9.67
N GLU A 262 -5.47 4.01 10.12
CA GLU A 262 -4.39 3.84 11.10
C GLU A 262 -3.30 2.90 10.59
N TRP A 263 -2.07 3.16 11.03
CA TRP A 263 -0.96 2.22 10.85
C TRP A 263 -1.06 1.11 11.89
N VAL A 264 -1.10 -0.14 11.44
CA VAL A 264 -1.17 -1.33 12.27
C VAL A 264 0.16 -2.07 12.23
N GLU A 265 0.77 -2.26 13.40
CA GLU A 265 2.07 -2.93 13.54
C GLU A 265 1.96 -4.43 13.24
N LEU A 266 2.94 -4.95 12.51
CA LEU A 266 3.10 -6.38 12.26
C LEU A 266 4.16 -6.97 13.20
N PRO A 267 3.99 -8.25 13.62
CA PRO A 267 5.07 -9.00 14.24
C PRO A 267 6.30 -9.02 13.31
N SER A 268 7.35 -8.32 13.72
CA SER A 268 8.53 -8.06 12.90
C SER A 268 9.80 -8.60 13.57
N ILE A 269 10.74 -9.06 12.76
CA ILE A 269 12.07 -9.52 13.20
C ILE A 269 13.09 -8.57 12.61
N VAL A 270 13.76 -7.79 13.46
CA VAL A 270 14.85 -6.89 13.07
C VAL A 270 16.18 -7.63 13.17
N ASP A 271 17.00 -7.53 12.11
CA ASP A 271 18.40 -7.92 12.08
C ASP A 271 19.28 -6.66 11.95
N PRO A 272 19.82 -6.16 13.08
CA PRO A 272 20.68 -4.98 13.10
C PRO A 272 22.05 -5.18 12.44
N VAL A 273 22.45 -6.41 12.12
CA VAL A 273 23.74 -6.69 11.48
C VAL A 273 23.63 -6.53 9.97
N SER A 274 22.53 -6.99 9.39
CA SER A 274 22.26 -6.83 7.96
C SER A 274 21.41 -5.61 7.63
N HIS A 275 20.91 -4.90 8.66
CA HIS A 275 20.00 -3.75 8.57
C HIS A 275 18.72 -4.11 7.81
N ARG A 276 18.08 -5.20 8.25
CA ARG A 276 16.88 -5.76 7.60
C ARG A 276 15.79 -6.01 8.63
N ILE A 277 14.55 -5.81 8.22
CA ILE A 277 13.36 -6.17 8.98
C ILE A 277 12.50 -7.14 8.16
N ILE A 278 12.03 -8.20 8.81
CA ILE A 278 11.28 -9.28 8.19
C ILE A 278 9.92 -9.39 8.88
N ALA A 279 8.84 -9.47 8.10
CA ALA A 279 7.51 -9.74 8.61
C ALA A 279 6.72 -10.65 7.66
N THR A 280 5.67 -11.27 8.20
CA THR A 280 4.70 -12.03 7.40
C THR A 280 3.47 -11.19 7.08
N VAL A 281 3.02 -11.21 5.83
CA VAL A 281 1.88 -10.40 5.35
C VAL A 281 0.83 -11.29 4.70
N SER A 282 -0.44 -11.14 5.11
CA SER A 282 -1.56 -11.99 4.62
C SER A 282 -2.50 -11.26 3.66
N HIS A 283 -2.25 -9.98 3.41
CA HIS A 283 -3.04 -9.16 2.50
C HIS A 283 -2.18 -8.07 1.88
N PHE A 284 -2.71 -7.38 0.87
CA PHE A 284 -2.04 -6.26 0.21
C PHE A 284 -2.68 -4.92 0.57
N THR A 285 -1.81 -3.97 0.89
CA THR A 285 -2.07 -2.57 1.23
C THR A 285 -0.72 -1.82 1.17
N ILE A 286 -0.63 -0.65 1.79
CA ILE A 286 0.62 0.11 1.98
C ILE A 286 1.39 -0.45 3.17
N PHE A 287 2.69 -0.71 3.00
CA PHE A 287 3.62 -1.12 4.05
C PHE A 287 4.76 -0.13 4.20
N ALA A 288 5.20 0.09 5.44
CA ALA A 288 6.34 0.95 5.77
C ALA A 288 7.02 0.48 7.06
N ILE A 289 8.27 0.91 7.27
CA ILE A 289 8.98 0.75 8.55
C ILE A 289 8.65 1.97 9.41
N ILE A 290 8.18 1.73 10.63
CA ILE A 290 7.87 2.78 11.60
C ILE A 290 8.91 2.75 12.72
N ALA A 291 9.55 3.91 12.94
CA ALA A 291 10.36 4.19 14.11
C ALA A 291 9.50 4.92 15.14
N ARG A 292 9.24 4.25 16.26
CA ARG A 292 8.48 4.85 17.37
C ARG A 292 9.28 5.94 18.07
N ALA A 293 8.63 7.06 18.38
CA ALA A 293 9.24 8.03 19.26
C ALA A 293 9.57 7.39 20.62
N PRO A 294 10.74 7.70 21.21
CA PRO A 294 11.00 7.28 22.58
C PRO A 294 9.92 7.89 23.49
N PRO A 295 9.39 7.12 24.46
CA PRO A 295 8.38 7.64 25.37
C PRO A 295 8.94 8.88 26.06
N VAL A 296 8.20 9.99 26.00
CA VAL A 296 8.58 11.22 26.69
C VAL A 296 8.66 10.90 28.18
N VAL A 297 9.87 10.76 28.71
CA VAL A 297 10.08 10.60 30.15
C VAL A 297 9.63 11.90 30.79
N ALA A 298 8.42 11.90 31.37
CA ALA A 298 7.96 13.05 32.14
C ALA A 298 9.04 13.35 33.21
N PRO A 299 9.50 14.61 33.35
CA PRO A 299 10.45 14.95 34.39
C PRO A 299 9.90 14.45 35.72
N PRO A 300 10.75 13.89 36.61
CA PRO A 300 10.27 13.41 37.90
C PRO A 300 9.48 14.53 38.55
N VAL A 301 8.22 14.24 38.89
CA VAL A 301 7.40 15.17 39.66
C VAL A 301 8.18 15.45 40.93
N VAL A 302 8.77 16.65 41.02
CA VAL A 302 9.42 17.11 42.24
C VAL A 302 8.28 17.29 43.23
N GLU A 303 8.08 16.28 44.08
CA GLU A 303 7.16 16.37 45.18
C GLU A 303 7.58 17.62 46.00
N PRO A 304 6.70 18.61 46.18
CA PRO A 304 7.06 19.79 46.95
C PRO A 304 7.50 19.32 48.35
N PRO A 305 8.56 19.92 48.93
CA PRO A 305 8.99 19.55 50.27
C PRO A 305 7.79 19.59 51.22
N PRO A 306 7.64 18.61 52.13
CA PRO A 306 6.52 18.57 53.04
C PRO A 306 6.44 19.91 53.76
N VAL A 307 5.33 20.63 53.59
CA VAL A 307 5.05 21.85 54.33
C VAL A 307 5.00 21.43 55.80
N VAL A 308 6.01 21.82 56.57
CA VAL A 308 6.03 21.63 58.03
C VAL A 308 4.84 22.40 58.58
N ALA A 309 3.75 21.69 58.88
CA ALA A 309 2.61 22.28 59.56
C ALA A 309 3.09 22.83 60.92
N PRO A 310 2.68 24.04 61.33
CA PRO A 310 2.96 24.52 62.68
C PRO A 310 2.32 23.55 63.70
N PRO A 311 2.90 23.42 64.90
CA PRO A 311 2.44 22.44 65.88
C PRO A 311 0.96 22.68 66.21
N VAL A 312 0.13 21.68 65.91
CA VAL A 312 -1.27 21.64 66.35
C VAL A 312 -1.25 21.43 67.86
N VAL A 313 -1.71 22.43 68.61
CA VAL A 313 -1.96 22.31 70.05
C VAL A 313 -3.23 21.48 70.21
N GLU A 314 -3.09 20.23 70.65
CA GLU A 314 -4.23 19.35 70.97
C GLU A 314 -5.01 19.93 72.17
N PRO A 315 -6.34 20.12 72.07
CA PRO A 315 -7.20 20.34 73.22
C PRO A 315 -7.37 19.02 74.01
N PRO A 316 -7.67 19.08 75.33
CA PRO A 316 -7.68 17.89 76.18
C PRO A 316 -8.76 16.87 75.77
N VAL A 317 -8.34 15.61 75.70
CA VAL A 317 -9.16 14.43 75.43
C VAL A 317 -10.19 14.25 76.54
N VAL A 318 -11.47 14.23 76.18
CA VAL A 318 -12.56 13.76 77.04
C VAL A 318 -12.93 12.36 76.56
N GLU A 319 -12.68 11.35 77.38
CA GLU A 319 -13.07 9.96 77.12
C GLU A 319 -14.61 9.80 77.13
N PRO A 320 -15.25 9.31 76.05
CA PRO A 320 -16.61 8.78 76.11
C PRO A 320 -16.60 7.33 76.63
N PRO A 321 -17.70 6.85 77.23
CA PRO A 321 -17.74 5.55 77.90
C PRO A 321 -17.78 4.38 76.91
N VAL A 322 -17.14 3.29 77.34
CA VAL A 322 -17.02 2.00 76.64
C VAL A 322 -18.41 1.39 76.41
N VAL A 323 -18.73 1.11 75.14
CA VAL A 323 -19.86 0.26 74.74
C VAL A 323 -19.26 -1.06 74.27
N GLU A 324 -19.60 -2.16 74.95
CA GLU A 324 -19.18 -3.51 74.56
C GLU A 324 -19.85 -3.92 73.24
N GLU A 325 -19.04 -4.36 72.28
CA GLU A 325 -19.46 -4.84 70.96
C GLU A 325 -19.79 -6.35 71.03
N PRO A 326 -20.87 -6.85 70.39
CA PRO A 326 -21.23 -8.26 70.40
C PRO A 326 -20.28 -9.11 69.53
N PRO A 327 -20.21 -10.45 69.74
CA PRO A 327 -19.17 -11.27 69.16
C PRO A 327 -19.30 -11.43 67.64
N VAL A 328 -18.15 -11.30 66.97
CA VAL A 328 -17.96 -11.46 65.52
C VAL A 328 -18.19 -12.93 65.12
N VAL A 329 -19.15 -13.14 64.22
CA VAL A 329 -19.30 -14.41 63.49
C VAL A 329 -18.34 -14.38 62.31
N GLU A 330 -17.34 -15.27 62.30
CA GLU A 330 -16.42 -15.42 61.16
C GLU A 330 -17.19 -15.83 59.90
N ALA A 331 -17.05 -15.02 58.84
CA ALA A 331 -17.58 -15.32 57.52
C ALA A 331 -16.66 -16.31 56.77
N PRO A 332 -17.18 -17.19 55.88
CA PRO A 332 -16.38 -18.20 55.20
C PRO A 332 -15.48 -17.57 54.10
N PRO A 333 -14.44 -18.27 53.64
CA PRO A 333 -13.49 -17.74 52.67
C PRO A 333 -14.18 -17.46 51.32
N GLY A 334 -13.83 -16.32 50.73
CA GLY A 334 -14.46 -15.77 49.54
C GLY A 334 -14.41 -16.69 48.32
N VAL A 335 -15.55 -16.83 47.65
CA VAL A 335 -15.69 -17.45 46.33
C VAL A 335 -15.08 -16.50 45.29
N PRO A 336 -14.37 -16.99 44.25
CA PRO A 336 -13.88 -16.15 43.16
C PRO A 336 -15.05 -15.40 42.50
N GLN A 337 -14.91 -14.07 42.34
CA GLN A 337 -15.93 -13.25 41.69
C GLN A 337 -16.05 -13.63 40.21
N ALA A 338 -17.28 -13.94 39.78
CA ALA A 338 -17.62 -14.14 38.38
C ALA A 338 -17.47 -12.81 37.62
N LEU A 339 -16.86 -12.87 36.43
CA LEU A 339 -16.72 -11.74 35.50
C LEU A 339 -18.10 -11.14 35.20
N ALA A 340 -18.19 -9.81 35.23
CA ALA A 340 -19.42 -9.08 34.95
C ALA A 340 -19.99 -9.48 33.58
N GLU A 341 -21.24 -9.97 33.57
CA GLU A 341 -21.91 -10.37 32.33
C GLU A 341 -22.10 -9.16 31.41
N THR A 342 -21.60 -9.29 30.18
CA THR A 342 -21.68 -8.26 29.15
C THR A 342 -23.13 -7.99 28.75
N ASN A 343 -23.57 -6.73 28.85
CA ASN A 343 -24.95 -6.31 28.60
C ASN A 343 -25.26 -6.19 27.09
N TRP A 344 -25.46 -7.34 26.45
CA TRP A 344 -25.84 -7.47 25.04
C TRP A 344 -27.06 -6.64 24.60
N PRO A 345 -28.12 -6.47 25.41
CA PRO A 345 -29.22 -5.56 25.08
C PRO A 345 -28.78 -4.13 24.83
N LEU A 346 -27.82 -3.62 25.62
CA LEU A 346 -27.30 -2.26 25.46
C LEU A 346 -26.47 -2.13 24.18
N ILE A 347 -25.62 -3.12 23.89
CA ILE A 347 -24.81 -3.17 22.66
C ILE A 347 -25.73 -3.25 21.43
N GLY A 348 -26.79 -4.06 21.49
CA GLY A 348 -27.79 -4.16 20.43
C GLY A 348 -28.54 -2.83 20.17
N ALA A 349 -28.85 -2.07 21.23
CA ALA A 349 -29.50 -0.76 21.10
C ALA A 349 -28.59 0.28 20.42
N ILE A 350 -27.28 0.25 20.70
CA ILE A 350 -26.30 1.14 20.06
C ILE A 350 -26.18 0.85 18.57
N ILE A 351 -26.03 -0.43 18.20
CA ILE A 351 -25.92 -0.85 16.80
C ILE A 351 -27.20 -0.51 16.03
N GLY A 352 -28.37 -0.77 16.61
CA GLY A 352 -29.66 -0.41 16.01
C GLY A 352 -29.80 1.10 15.76
N GLY A 353 -29.33 1.94 16.70
CA GLY A 353 -29.35 3.38 16.55
C GLY A 353 -28.50 3.89 15.37
N VAL A 354 -27.28 3.35 15.21
CA VAL A 354 -26.36 3.75 14.12
C VAL A 354 -26.93 3.41 12.74
N VAL A 355 -27.57 2.23 12.60
CA VAL A 355 -28.19 1.81 11.33
C VAL A 355 -29.36 2.73 10.94
N VAL A 356 -30.19 3.13 11.91
CA VAL A 356 -31.32 4.03 11.66
C VAL A 356 -30.84 5.43 11.24
N VAL A 357 -29.79 5.95 11.88
CA VAL A 357 -29.20 7.24 11.52
C VAL A 357 -28.56 7.19 10.13
N GLY A 358 -27.84 6.11 9.81
CA GLY A 358 -27.25 5.89 8.49
C GLY A 358 -28.29 5.81 7.37
N LEU A 359 -29.40 5.10 7.61
CA LEU A 359 -30.51 5.02 6.65
C LEU A 359 -31.22 6.38 6.48
N LEU A 360 -31.40 7.15 7.56
CA LEU A 360 -31.94 8.50 7.48
C LEU A 360 -31.04 9.44 6.66
N MET A 361 -29.72 9.39 6.88
CA MET A 361 -28.74 10.15 6.08
C MET A 361 -28.78 9.73 4.60
N PHE A 362 -28.79 8.43 4.33
CA PHE A 362 -28.87 7.89 2.97
C PHE A 362 -30.13 8.37 2.24
N PHE A 363 -31.30 8.33 2.91
CA PHE A 363 -32.55 8.83 2.33
C PHE A 363 -32.56 10.35 2.16
N MET A 364 -32.02 11.13 3.11
CA MET A 364 -31.90 12.59 2.96
C MET A 364 -30.97 12.99 1.80
N LEU A 365 -29.85 12.27 1.62
CA LEU A 365 -28.93 12.47 0.51
C LEU A 365 -29.56 12.07 -0.83
N ARG A 366 -30.38 11.01 -0.84
CA ARG A 366 -31.11 10.55 -2.02
C ARG A 366 -32.26 11.49 -2.41
N LEU A 367 -32.93 12.12 -1.44
CA LEU A 367 -34.01 13.09 -1.67
C LEU A 367 -33.49 14.45 -2.18
N ARG A 368 -32.23 14.80 -1.89
CA ARG A 368 -31.57 16.02 -2.44
C ARG A 368 -31.12 15.88 -3.90
N ARG A 369 -31.13 14.68 -4.48
CA ARG A 369 -30.67 14.40 -5.85
C ARG A 369 -31.80 14.25 -6.88
N ARG A 370 -32.99 14.82 -6.65
CA ARG A 370 -34.02 14.92 -7.71
C ARG A 370 -33.87 16.23 -8.48
N PRO A 371 -33.58 16.22 -9.78
CA PRO A 371 -33.45 17.42 -10.59
C PRO A 371 -34.83 18.04 -10.87
N SER A 372 -34.95 19.35 -10.67
CA SER A 372 -36.02 20.22 -11.17
C SER A 372 -35.70 20.71 -12.58
#